data_AF-A0A376L7R5-F1
#
_entry.id   AF-A0A376L7R5-F1
#
_cell.length_a   1.000
_cell.length_b   1.000
_cell.length_c   1.000
_cell.angle_alpha   90.00
_cell.angle_beta   90.00
_cell.angle_gamma   90.00
#
_symmetry.space_group_name_H-M   'P 1'
#
loop_
_entity.id
_entity.type
_entity.pdbx_description
1 polymer ?
#
loop_
_entity_poly.entity_id
_entity_poly.type
_entity_poly.pdbx_seq_one_letter_code
_entity_poly.pdbx_strand_id
1 'polypeptide(L)' 'MGYTFVSETDTEVIAHLVNWELKQGGTLREAVLRAIPQLRGAYGTVIMDSRHPDTLLAARSGSPLVIGLGMGENFIGF' A
#
# COMPACT_ATOMS: atom_id res chain seq x y z
N MET A 1 2.55 -12.95 -16.87
CA MET A 1 1.40 -12.57 -17.73
C MET A 1 0.16 -12.81 -16.89
N GLY A 2 -0.72 -11.88 -16.57
CA GLY A 2 -0.86 -10.45 -16.77
C GLY A 2 -1.92 -9.99 -15.75
N TYR A 3 -1.78 -8.81 -15.15
CA TYR A 3 -2.80 -8.31 -14.23
C TYR A 3 -3.99 -7.83 -15.06
N THR A 4 -5.17 -8.36 -14.78
CA THR A 4 -6.42 -7.89 -15.37
C THR A 4 -6.88 -6.71 -14.54
N PHE A 5 -6.64 -5.49 -15.03
CA PHE A 5 -7.20 -4.28 -14.44
C PHE A 5 -8.72 -4.33 -14.60
N VAL A 6 -9.44 -4.32 -13.47
CA VAL A 6 -10.90 -4.25 -13.44
C VAL A 6 -11.41 -2.81 -13.30
N SER A 7 -10.51 -1.86 -13.09
CA SER A 7 -10.75 -0.43 -12.91
C SER A 7 -9.67 0.40 -13.61
N GLU A 8 -10.06 1.55 -14.16
CA GLU A 8 -9.13 2.56 -14.70
C GLU A 8 -8.59 3.49 -13.59
N THR A 9 -8.71 3.09 -12.32
CA THR A 9 -8.28 3.93 -11.19
C THR A 9 -6.81 3.74 -10.89
N ASP A 10 -6.11 4.86 -10.63
CA ASP A 10 -4.70 4.87 -10.22
C ASP A 10 -4.44 4.03 -8.96
N THR A 11 -5.47 3.75 -8.16
CA THR A 11 -5.40 2.92 -6.95
C THR A 11 -5.18 1.43 -7.24
N GLU A 12 -5.76 0.90 -8.32
CA GLU A 12 -5.58 -0.51 -8.67
C GLU A 12 -4.16 -0.82 -9.15
N VAL A 13 -3.52 0.15 -9.81
CA VAL A 13 -2.11 0.07 -10.21
C VAL A 13 -1.21 -0.15 -9.00
N ILE A 14 -1.47 0.55 -7.89
CA ILE A 14 -0.71 0.40 -6.63
C ILE A 14 -0.87 -1.02 -6.07
N ALA A 15 -2.09 -1.54 -6.04
CA ALA A 15 -2.38 -2.88 -5.54
C ALA A 15 -1.65 -3.98 -6.35
N HIS A 16 -1.70 -3.88 -7.68
CA HIS A 16 -0.99 -4.82 -8.56
C HIS A 16 0.53 -4.69 -8.47
N LEU A 17 1.05 -3.48 -8.37
CA LEU A 17 2.49 -3.24 -8.23
C LEU A 17 3.02 -3.84 -6.93
N VAL A 18 2.35 -3.60 -5.80
CA VAL A 18 2.76 -4.17 -4.51
C VAL A 18 2.66 -5.70 -4.54
N ASN A 19 1.61 -6.26 -5.13
CA ASN A 19 1.48 -7.72 -5.30
C ASN A 19 2.61 -8.29 -6.18
N TRP A 20 3.01 -7.58 -7.23
CA TRP A 20 4.15 -7.96 -8.07
C TRP A 20 5.46 -7.96 -7.29
N GLU A 21 5.74 -6.90 -6.53
CA GLU A 21 6.93 -6.79 -5.69
C GLU A 21 6.97 -7.85 -4.60
N LEU A 22 5.82 -8.21 -4.03
CA LEU A 22 5.71 -9.23 -2.99
C LEU A 22 5.97 -10.64 -3.54
N LYS A 23 5.62 -10.90 -4.82
CA LYS A 23 5.96 -12.14 -5.51
C LYS A 23 7.47 -12.29 -5.78
N GLN A 24 8.23 -11.21 -5.79
CA GLN A 24 9.71 -11.26 -5.86
C GLN A 24 10.33 -11.71 -4.53
N GLY A 25 9.53 -11.86 -3.48
CA GLY A 25 9.95 -12.29 -2.15
C GLY A 25 10.16 -11.12 -1.18
N GLY A 26 10.26 -11.48 0.10
CA GLY A 26 10.39 -10.53 1.20
C GLY A 26 9.06 -10.23 1.91
N THR A 27 9.10 -9.26 2.81
CA THR A 27 7.96 -8.80 3.60
C THR A 27 7.10 -7.79 2.84
N LEU A 28 5.85 -7.59 3.27
CA LEU A 28 4.99 -6.54 2.71
C LEU A 28 5.66 -5.16 2.77
N ARG A 29 6.40 -4.88 3.83
CA ARG A 29 7.18 -3.65 3.99
C ARG A 29 8.20 -3.47 2.87
N GLU A 30 8.97 -4.50 2.57
CA GLU A 30 9.98 -4.45 1.51
C GLU A 30 9.33 -4.30 0.14
N ALA A 31 8.22 -5.00 -0.12
CA ALA A 31 7.47 -4.86 -1.35
C ALA A 31 6.93 -3.43 -1.55
N VAL A 32 6.36 -2.84 -0.49
CA VAL A 32 5.90 -1.44 -0.52
C VAL A 32 7.06 -0.49 -0.74
N LEU A 33 8.20 -0.66 -0.05
CA LEU A 33 9.39 0.17 -0.24
C LEU A 33 9.95 0.12 -1.67
N ARG A 34 9.81 -1.01 -2.37
CA ARG A 34 10.17 -1.12 -3.79
C ARG A 34 9.13 -0.51 -4.72
N ALA A 35 7.86 -0.55 -4.36
CA ALA A 35 6.76 0.00 -5.13
C ALA A 35 6.70 1.55 -5.08
N ILE A 36 6.88 2.16 -3.90
CA ILE A 36 6.74 3.62 -3.71
C ILE A 36 7.58 4.47 -4.67
N PRO A 37 8.87 4.18 -4.92
CA PRO A 37 9.69 4.97 -5.86
C PRO A 37 9.22 4.92 -7.32
N GLN A 38 8.44 3.89 -7.68
CA GLN A 38 7.90 3.73 -9.04
C GLN A 38 6.62 4.57 -9.23
N LEU A 39 5.94 4.93 -8.14
CA LEU A 39 4.73 5.75 -8.15
C LEU A 39 5.09 7.23 -8.14
N ARG A 40 4.57 7.99 -9.10
CA ARG A 40 4.75 9.44 -9.19
C ARG A 40 3.42 10.15 -8.94
N GLY A 41 3.44 11.19 -8.12
CA GLY A 41 2.26 12.03 -7.86
C GLY A 41 2.07 12.33 -6.37
N ALA A 42 1.00 13.08 -6.09
CA ALA A 42 0.53 13.33 -4.73
C ALA A 42 -0.54 12.29 -4.35
N TYR A 43 -0.21 11.36 -3.46
CA TYR A 43 -1.10 10.30 -2.98
C TYR A 43 -0.89 10.00 -1.49
N GLY A 44 -1.93 9.49 -0.86
CA GLY A 44 -1.89 8.82 0.43
C GLY A 44 -2.52 7.44 0.24
N THR A 45 -1.80 6.38 0.58
CA THR A 45 -2.31 5.01 0.40
C THR A 45 -2.07 4.18 1.65
N VAL A 46 -3.00 3.27 1.92
CA VAL A 46 -2.93 2.30 2.99
C VAL A 46 -3.10 0.92 2.37
N ILE A 47 -2.18 0.03 2.70
CA ILE A 47 -2.02 -1.28 2.10
C ILE A 47 -2.05 -2.32 3.21
N MET A 48 -2.84 -3.37 3.00
CA MET A 48 -2.92 -4.52 3.89
C MET A 48 -2.69 -5.81 3.08
N ASP A 49 -2.07 -6.80 3.72
CA ASP A 49 -2.02 -8.17 3.17
C ASP A 49 -3.05 -9.00 3.92
N SER A 50 -4.03 -9.56 3.21
CA SER A 50 -5.05 -10.42 3.81
C SER A 50 -4.49 -11.69 4.46
N ARG A 51 -3.27 -12.09 4.09
CA ARG A 51 -2.57 -13.24 4.69
C ARG A 51 -1.86 -12.86 6.00
N HIS A 52 -1.60 -11.57 6.21
CA HIS A 52 -0.94 -11.01 7.41
C HIS A 52 -1.77 -9.82 7.92
N PRO A 53 -2.98 -10.07 8.45
CA PRO A 53 -3.93 -9.02 8.81
C PRO A 53 -3.49 -8.17 10.01
N ASP A 54 -2.46 -8.62 10.72
CA ASP A 54 -1.83 -7.97 11.87
C ASP A 54 -1.03 -6.70 11.50
N THR A 55 -0.71 -6.50 10.23
CA THR A 55 0.14 -5.40 9.78
C THR A 55 -0.54 -4.56 8.70
N LEU A 56 -0.64 -3.25 8.96
CA LEU A 56 -1.04 -2.24 7.98
C LEU A 56 0.18 -1.38 7.60
N LEU A 57 0.32 -1.09 6.31
CA LEU A 57 1.36 -0.20 5.79
C LEU A 57 0.73 1.03 5.16
N ALA A 58 1.22 2.20 5.56
CA ALA A 58 0.80 3.47 5.02
C ALA A 58 1.96 4.15 4.29
N ALA A 59 1.67 4.71 3.13
CA ALA A 59 2.62 5.52 2.39
C ALA A 59 2.02 6.89 2.09
N ARG A 60 2.80 7.92 2.42
CA ARG A 60 2.44 9.32 2.26
C ARG A 60 3.39 9.96 1.26
N SER A 61 2.86 10.45 0.14
CA SER A 61 3.61 11.23 -0.84
C SER A 61 2.76 12.43 -1.24
N GLY A 62 2.88 13.57 -0.57
CA GLY A 62 2.15 14.79 -0.92
C GLY A 62 0.72 14.93 -0.37
N SER A 63 -0.05 13.85 -0.19
CA SER A 63 -1.35 13.90 0.50
C SER A 63 -1.17 13.85 2.03
N PRO A 64 -2.01 14.50 2.87
CA PRO A 64 -2.00 14.27 4.31
C PRO A 64 -2.43 12.82 4.65
N LEU A 65 -1.84 12.29 5.72
CA LEU A 65 -2.25 11.05 6.37
C LEU A 65 -2.09 11.26 7.89
N VAL A 66 -3.09 10.80 8.65
CA VAL A 66 -3.15 10.94 10.11
C VAL A 66 -3.24 9.56 10.73
N ILE A 67 -2.38 9.29 11.71
CA ILE A 67 -2.40 8.06 12.51
C ILE A 67 -3.05 8.40 13.86
N GLY A 68 -4.17 7.75 14.16
CA GLY A 68 -4.82 7.81 15.46
C GLY A 68 -4.31 6.69 16.36
N LEU A 69 -3.77 7.04 17.52
CA LEU A 69 -3.29 6.07 18.51
C LEU A 69 -4.40 5.83 19.55
N GLY A 70 -4.97 4.63 19.56
CA GLY A 70 -5.91 4.16 20.58
C GLY A 70 -5.23 3.24 21.59
N MET A 71 -5.97 2.81 22.62
CA MET A 71 -5.47 1.80 23.56
C MET A 71 -5.70 0.40 22.99
N GLY A 72 -4.63 -0.20 22.43
CA GLY A 72 -4.68 -1.54 21.84
C GLY A 72 -5.15 -1.58 20.38
N GLU A 73 -5.40 -0.42 19.78
CA GLU A 73 -5.81 -0.28 18.39
C GLU A 73 -5.17 0.97 17.78
N ASN A 74 -4.87 0.92 16.49
CA ASN A 74 -4.37 2.06 15.73
C ASN A 74 -5.31 2.32 14.56
N PHE A 75 -5.62 3.59 14.32
CA PHE A 75 -6.45 4.04 13.21
C PHE A 75 -5.62 4.82 12.22
N ILE A 76 -6.03 4.82 10.96
CA ILE A 76 -5.46 5.68 9.93
C ILE A 76 -6.57 6.34 9.12
N GLY A 77 -6.42 7.64 8.86
CA GLY A 77 -7.34 8.45 8.08
C GLY A 77 -6.61 9.46 7.19
N PHE A 78 -7.34 10.02 6.24
CA PHE A 78 -6.90 11.02 5.27
C PHE A 78 -7.64 12.34 5.48
#